data_AF-A0A0B2VEH3-F1
#
_entry.id   AF-A0A0B2VEH3-F1
#
_cell.length_a   1.000
_cell.length_b   1.000
_cell.length_c   1.000
_cell.angle_alpha   90.00
_cell.angle_beta   90.00
_cell.angle_gamma   90.00
#
_symmetry.space_group_name_H-M   'P 1'
#
loop_
_entity.id
_entity.type
_entity.pdbx_description
1 polymer ?
#
loop_
_entity_poly.entity_id
_entity_poly.type
_entity_poly.pdbx_seq_one_letter_code
_entity_poly.pdbx_strand_id
1 'polypeptide(L)'
;METREEYNTHSEDVEEELVEKRRVQVIECDAAYECWPCVGGLLKLGYEFNAQGRLCDKSTGEVAVLKDPNPDDIEGKIRIARLLTAIRNEIPTVFASRFSMKFIKLPLEKGCEGKQNGFLIASADLTTNQSGLVVLIEGFGTAGQWDPMLVLSEGLELGSQLWCVSKCINRGWAVLIMDASCSCTSRKNVRLKQKAVGEAEDRERGSDYGGYDTKCLHFCWGSCLQKLVDIWERFVLGLSVQKVAIIAHRCGGLLAENILKSAAACDRLKAVCLSDWTLSAMPCEAWWHMAVPRTRHWVPSARPCGAREKTRNGVRCASAGTKDPRRIPSSAADDMLGFIREMFDSDLGNVREPHSLPTV
;
A
#
# COMPACT_ATOMS: atom_id res chain seq x y z
N MET A 1 7.18 -52.94 13.28
CA MET A 1 8.26 -52.06 12.81
C MET A 1 7.92 -51.67 11.37
N GLU A 2 6.72 -51.10 11.23
CA GLU A 2 6.09 -50.58 10.01
C GLU A 2 5.68 -49.16 10.42
N THR A 3 6.60 -48.23 10.18
CA THR A 3 6.57 -47.21 9.11
C THR A 3 6.14 -45.86 9.68
N ARG A 4 7.00 -45.34 10.55
CA ARG A 4 7.13 -43.91 10.87
C ARG A 4 7.48 -43.07 9.62
N GLU A 5 7.76 -43.73 8.50
CA GLU A 5 8.02 -43.16 7.18
C GLU A 5 6.74 -42.79 6.40
N GLU A 6 5.60 -43.48 6.60
CA GLU A 6 4.36 -43.19 5.86
C GLU A 6 3.61 -41.95 6.35
N TYR A 7 3.80 -41.56 7.62
CA TYR A 7 3.25 -40.30 8.14
C TYR A 7 4.05 -39.07 7.68
N ASN A 8 5.33 -39.24 7.34
CA ASN A 8 6.19 -38.14 6.93
C ASN A 8 5.95 -37.79 5.45
N THR A 9 5.85 -38.81 4.59
CA THR A 9 5.54 -38.64 3.16
C THR A 9 4.15 -38.02 2.95
N HIS A 10 3.13 -38.45 3.70
CA HIS A 10 1.79 -37.86 3.59
C HIS A 10 1.72 -36.39 4.04
N SER A 11 2.60 -35.94 4.95
CA SER A 11 2.65 -34.54 5.35
C SER A 11 3.38 -33.67 4.33
N GLU A 12 4.44 -34.20 3.73
CA GLU A 12 5.19 -33.54 2.66
C GLU A 12 4.36 -33.45 1.37
N ASP A 13 3.63 -34.52 1.00
CA ASP A 13 2.76 -34.55 -0.17
C ASP A 13 1.56 -33.58 -0.05
N VAL A 14 1.00 -33.42 1.16
CA VAL A 14 -0.08 -32.46 1.42
C VAL A 14 0.45 -31.02 1.42
N GLU A 15 1.65 -30.77 1.93
CA GLU A 15 2.31 -29.47 1.80
C GLU A 15 2.67 -29.16 0.34
N GLU A 16 3.19 -30.11 -0.43
CA GLU A 16 3.50 -29.95 -1.86
C GLU A 16 2.22 -29.71 -2.68
N GLU A 17 1.14 -30.44 -2.42
CA GLU A 17 -0.14 -30.24 -3.10
C GLU A 17 -0.80 -28.89 -2.73
N LEU A 18 -0.62 -28.42 -1.48
CA LEU A 18 -1.04 -27.09 -1.05
C LEU A 18 -0.16 -25.98 -1.64
N VAL A 19 1.14 -26.21 -1.81
CA VAL A 19 2.09 -25.29 -2.45
C VAL A 19 1.81 -25.18 -3.96
N GLU A 20 1.52 -26.30 -4.62
CA GLU A 20 1.20 -26.35 -6.04
C GLU A 20 -0.18 -25.72 -6.34
N LYS A 21 -1.18 -25.92 -5.46
CA LYS A 21 -2.47 -25.19 -5.50
C LYS A 21 -2.34 -23.69 -5.17
N ARG A 22 -1.26 -23.26 -4.51
CA ARG A 22 -0.93 -21.85 -4.20
C ARG A 22 -0.13 -21.16 -5.29
N ARG A 23 0.33 -21.86 -6.34
CA ARG A 23 0.95 -21.22 -7.52
C ARG A 23 -0.09 -20.38 -8.25
N VAL A 24 -0.21 -19.12 -7.86
CA VAL A 24 -0.90 -18.11 -8.65
C VAL A 24 -0.21 -18.06 -10.00
N GLN A 25 -0.93 -18.43 -11.06
CA GLN A 25 -0.50 -18.12 -12.42
C GLN A 25 -0.38 -16.61 -12.51
N VAL A 26 0.87 -16.12 -12.46
CA VAL A 26 1.18 -14.73 -12.75
C VAL A 26 0.88 -14.54 -14.23
N ILE A 27 -0.29 -13.98 -14.54
CA ILE A 27 -0.56 -13.50 -15.88
C ILE A 27 0.23 -12.19 -16.00
N GLU A 28 1.51 -12.33 -16.35
CA GLU A 28 2.29 -11.21 -16.83
C GLU A 28 1.63 -10.72 -18.11
N CYS A 29 1.08 -9.52 -18.05
CA CYS A 29 0.41 -8.96 -19.19
C CYS A 29 1.44 -8.14 -19.97
N ASP A 30 2.12 -8.77 -20.93
CA ASP A 30 2.97 -8.06 -21.91
C ASP A 30 2.14 -7.07 -22.76
N ALA A 31 0.82 -7.29 -22.83
CA ALA A 31 -0.16 -6.49 -23.58
C ALA A 31 -1.13 -5.68 -22.69
N ALA A 32 -0.73 -5.27 -21.47
CA ALA A 32 -1.66 -4.68 -20.49
C ALA A 32 -2.17 -3.26 -20.80
N TYR A 33 -1.67 -2.62 -21.86
CA TYR A 33 -2.04 -1.24 -22.16
C TYR A 33 -3.46 -1.09 -22.75
N GLU A 34 -4.02 -2.13 -23.37
CA GLU A 34 -5.29 -2.01 -24.11
C GLU A 34 -6.54 -2.03 -23.21
N CYS A 35 -6.43 -2.49 -21.96
CA CYS A 35 -7.59 -2.68 -21.06
C CYS A 35 -7.58 -1.82 -19.78
N TRP A 36 -6.60 -0.93 -19.62
CA TRP A 36 -6.58 0.06 -18.52
C TRP A 36 -7.28 1.36 -18.95
N PRO A 37 -8.13 2.00 -18.12
CA PRO A 37 -8.89 3.18 -18.51
C PRO A 37 -7.99 4.28 -19.09
N CYS A 38 -8.28 4.63 -20.36
CA CYS A 38 -7.81 5.80 -21.13
C CYS A 38 -6.52 6.47 -20.64
N VAL A 39 -5.37 6.01 -21.12
CA VAL A 39 -4.12 6.77 -21.10
C VAL A 39 -4.35 8.15 -21.75
N GLY A 40 -3.75 9.20 -21.17
CA GLY A 40 -3.92 10.58 -21.64
C GLY A 40 -5.17 11.28 -21.12
N GLY A 41 -5.71 10.84 -19.97
CA GLY A 41 -6.81 11.52 -19.29
C GLY A 41 -6.46 12.96 -18.91
N LEU A 42 -5.23 13.21 -18.43
CA LEU A 42 -4.75 14.56 -18.11
C LEU A 42 -4.60 15.39 -19.39
N LEU A 43 -4.05 14.81 -20.46
CA LEU A 43 -3.91 15.50 -21.75
C LEU A 43 -5.26 15.96 -22.30
N LYS A 44 -6.32 15.15 -22.18
CA LYS A 44 -7.69 15.52 -22.55
C LYS A 44 -8.27 16.64 -21.69
N LEU A 45 -7.78 16.79 -20.46
CA LEU A 45 -8.15 17.86 -19.54
C LEU A 45 -7.26 19.10 -19.70
N GLY A 46 -6.27 19.08 -20.61
CA GLY A 46 -5.34 20.19 -20.83
C GLY A 46 -4.14 20.22 -19.88
N TYR A 47 -3.78 19.09 -19.27
CA TYR A 47 -2.69 18.99 -18.31
C TYR A 47 -1.70 17.89 -18.65
N GLU A 48 -0.47 18.03 -18.13
CA GLU A 48 0.55 17.00 -18.17
C GLU A 48 1.51 17.14 -16.99
N PHE A 49 2.26 16.08 -16.67
CA PHE A 49 3.36 16.17 -15.71
C PHE A 49 4.64 16.61 -16.42
N ASN A 50 5.35 17.58 -15.86
CA ASN A 50 6.69 17.94 -16.34
C ASN A 50 7.75 16.93 -15.88
N ALA A 51 9.01 17.16 -16.26
CA ALA A 51 10.14 16.28 -15.92
C ALA A 51 10.37 16.11 -14.41
N GLN A 52 9.94 17.07 -13.59
CA GLN A 52 10.01 17.00 -12.12
C GLN A 52 8.76 16.36 -11.50
N GLY A 53 7.81 15.90 -12.32
CA GLY A 53 6.56 15.29 -11.87
C GLY A 53 5.55 16.29 -11.31
N ARG A 54 5.66 17.59 -11.64
CA ARG A 54 4.67 18.63 -11.28
C ARG A 54 3.61 18.73 -12.37
N LEU A 55 2.34 18.81 -11.97
CA LEU A 55 1.23 19.01 -12.91
C LEU A 55 1.33 20.41 -13.51
N CYS A 56 1.30 20.50 -14.84
CA CYS A 56 1.40 21.74 -15.59
C CYS A 56 0.21 21.91 -16.54
N ASP A 57 -0.23 23.14 -16.74
CA ASP A 57 -1.18 23.47 -17.80
C ASP A 57 -0.46 23.34 -19.14
N LYS A 58 -1.03 22.55 -20.06
CA LYS A 58 -0.40 22.23 -21.33
C LYS A 58 -0.27 23.45 -22.26
N SER A 59 -1.19 24.41 -22.15
CA SER A 59 -1.21 25.59 -23.02
C SER A 59 -0.14 26.61 -22.63
N THR A 60 0.12 26.76 -21.33
CA THR A 60 1.08 27.74 -20.81
C THR A 60 2.43 27.13 -20.45
N GLY A 61 2.48 25.82 -20.19
CA GLY A 61 3.65 25.12 -19.64
C GLY A 61 3.91 25.43 -18.15
N GLU A 62 3.06 26.23 -17.51
CA GLU A 62 3.23 26.64 -16.12
C GLU A 62 2.69 25.57 -15.16
N VAL A 63 3.28 25.48 -13.97
CA VAL A 63 2.79 24.60 -12.90
C VAL A 63 1.38 25.01 -12.53
N ALA A 64 0.46 24.04 -12.61
CA ALA A 64 -0.94 24.25 -12.31
C ALA A 64 -1.11 24.58 -10.81
N VAL A 65 -1.60 25.78 -10.51
CA VAL A 65 -1.97 26.17 -9.15
C VAL A 65 -3.46 25.92 -8.96
N LEU A 66 -3.79 24.71 -8.50
CA LEU A 66 -5.14 24.32 -8.18
C LEU A 66 -5.40 24.65 -6.70
N LYS A 67 -6.23 25.67 -6.46
CA LYS A 67 -6.69 26.00 -5.10
C LYS A 67 -7.81 25.04 -4.72
N ASP A 68 -7.92 24.74 -3.44
CA ASP A 68 -9.10 24.06 -2.90
C ASP A 68 -10.33 24.92 -3.25
N PRO A 69 -11.31 24.36 -3.98
CA PRO A 69 -12.46 25.11 -4.42
C PRO A 69 -13.30 25.45 -3.19
N ASN A 70 -13.89 26.64 -3.21
CA ASN A 70 -14.87 27.03 -2.21
C ASN A 70 -15.96 25.93 -2.16
N PRO A 71 -16.49 25.56 -0.97
CA PRO A 71 -17.66 24.70 -0.86
C PRO A 71 -18.79 24.98 -1.87
N ASP A 72 -19.00 26.24 -2.27
CA ASP A 72 -20.05 26.62 -3.21
C ASP A 72 -19.64 26.52 -4.70
N ASP A 73 -18.34 26.32 -4.98
CA ASP A 73 -17.80 26.18 -6.34
C ASP A 73 -17.96 24.73 -6.85
N ILE A 74 -19.16 24.41 -7.32
CA ILE A 74 -19.51 23.09 -7.86
C ILE A 74 -18.65 22.73 -9.08
N GLU A 75 -18.39 23.69 -9.97
CA GLU A 75 -17.61 23.42 -11.19
C GLU A 75 -16.13 23.16 -10.87
N GLY A 76 -15.55 23.93 -9.95
CA GLY A 76 -14.19 23.68 -9.44
C GLY A 76 -14.05 22.30 -8.80
N LYS A 77 -15.05 21.87 -8.02
CA LYS A 77 -15.11 20.51 -7.45
C LYS A 77 -15.16 19.43 -8.54
N ILE A 78 -15.98 19.62 -9.57
CA ILE A 78 -16.08 18.68 -10.70
C ILE A 78 -14.74 18.61 -11.45
N ARG A 79 -14.10 19.76 -11.71
CA ARG A 79 -12.78 19.82 -12.36
C ARG A 79 -11.73 19.05 -11.57
N ILE A 80 -11.62 19.27 -10.26
CA ILE A 80 -10.68 18.54 -9.41
C ILE A 80 -10.99 17.05 -9.41
N ALA A 81 -12.24 16.64 -9.26
CA ALA A 81 -12.61 15.23 -9.28
C ALA A 81 -12.20 14.54 -10.61
N ARG A 82 -12.35 15.23 -11.74
CA ARG A 82 -11.90 14.75 -13.05
C ARG A 82 -10.38 14.62 -13.11
N LEU A 83 -9.64 15.59 -12.59
CA LEU A 83 -8.18 15.54 -12.53
C LEU A 83 -7.67 14.42 -11.64
N LEU A 84 -8.21 14.27 -10.43
CA LEU A 84 -7.84 13.16 -9.52
C LEU A 84 -8.10 11.80 -10.15
N THR A 85 -9.21 11.67 -10.90
CA THR A 85 -9.52 10.45 -11.66
C THR A 85 -8.52 10.20 -12.79
N ALA A 86 -8.11 11.24 -13.51
CA ALA A 86 -7.10 11.13 -14.55
C ALA A 86 -5.73 10.75 -13.98
N ILE A 87 -5.28 11.43 -12.92
CA ILE A 87 -4.04 11.13 -12.19
C ILE A 87 -3.99 9.67 -11.76
N ARG A 88 -5.08 9.18 -11.16
CA ARG A 88 -5.22 7.78 -10.74
C ARG A 88 -4.94 6.79 -11.86
N ASN A 89 -5.41 7.09 -13.08
CA ASN A 89 -5.25 6.19 -14.22
C ASN A 89 -3.86 6.29 -14.84
N GLU A 90 -3.17 7.43 -14.70
CA GLU A 90 -1.85 7.67 -15.28
C GLU A 90 -0.69 7.19 -14.40
N ILE A 91 -0.82 7.24 -13.08
CA ILE A 91 0.28 6.84 -12.18
C ILE A 91 0.84 5.44 -12.45
N PRO A 92 0.00 4.40 -12.66
CA PRO A 92 0.48 3.09 -13.08
C PRO A 92 1.44 3.18 -14.29
N THR A 93 1.08 3.93 -15.34
CA THR A 93 1.92 4.04 -16.55
C THR A 93 3.24 4.77 -16.28
N VAL A 94 3.29 5.65 -15.29
CA VAL A 94 4.56 6.25 -14.81
C VAL A 94 5.47 5.19 -14.20
N PHE A 95 4.94 4.25 -13.41
CA PHE A 95 5.76 3.13 -12.88
C PHE A 95 6.30 2.23 -13.98
N ALA A 96 5.48 1.89 -14.97
CA ALA A 96 5.89 1.06 -16.09
C ALA A 96 6.97 1.75 -16.94
N SER A 97 6.80 3.03 -17.26
CA SER A 97 7.75 3.77 -18.10
C SER A 97 9.04 4.16 -17.37
N ARG A 98 8.97 4.62 -16.12
CA ARG A 98 10.14 5.12 -15.37
C ARG A 98 10.98 4.01 -14.73
N PHE A 99 10.36 2.89 -14.37
CA PHE A 99 11.00 1.82 -13.59
C PHE A 99 10.84 0.43 -14.20
N SER A 100 10.26 0.32 -15.41
CA SER A 100 10.00 -0.97 -16.08
C SER A 100 9.21 -1.95 -15.20
N MET A 101 8.36 -1.42 -14.32
CA MET A 101 7.55 -2.25 -13.43
C MET A 101 6.38 -2.89 -14.19
N LYS A 102 6.02 -4.10 -13.78
CA LYS A 102 4.95 -4.90 -14.38
C LYS A 102 3.66 -4.77 -13.58
N PHE A 103 2.53 -4.94 -14.27
CA PHE A 103 1.22 -5.08 -13.65
C PHE A 103 0.84 -6.55 -13.53
N ILE A 104 0.54 -6.98 -12.31
CA ILE A 104 0.08 -8.33 -12.04
C ILE A 104 -1.43 -8.26 -11.83
N LYS A 105 -2.19 -8.84 -12.77
CA LYS A 105 -3.64 -8.97 -12.62
C LYS A 105 -3.94 -10.07 -11.62
N LEU A 106 -4.78 -9.75 -10.64
CA LEU A 106 -5.25 -10.76 -9.71
C LEU A 106 -6.38 -11.58 -10.34
N PRO A 107 -6.44 -12.91 -10.09
CA PRO A 107 -7.55 -13.72 -10.53
C PRO A 107 -8.86 -13.22 -9.90
N LEU A 108 -9.94 -13.20 -10.68
CA LEU A 108 -11.26 -12.79 -10.24
C LEU A 108 -11.77 -13.72 -9.14
N GLU A 109 -12.30 -13.14 -8.06
CA GLU A 109 -13.09 -13.90 -7.09
C GLU A 109 -14.36 -14.45 -7.77
N LYS A 110 -14.72 -15.70 -7.47
CA LYS A 110 -16.01 -16.28 -7.88
C LYS A 110 -17.15 -15.39 -7.37
N GLY A 111 -18.07 -14.98 -8.25
CA GLY A 111 -19.21 -14.11 -7.91
C GLY A 111 -18.94 -12.60 -8.05
N CYS A 112 -17.75 -12.20 -8.49
CA CYS A 112 -17.37 -10.80 -8.75
C CYS A 112 -17.42 -10.45 -10.26
N GLU A 113 -18.26 -11.13 -11.04
CA GLU A 113 -18.46 -10.85 -12.47
C GLU A 113 -18.86 -9.38 -12.70
N GLY A 114 -18.09 -8.67 -13.52
CA GLY A 114 -18.28 -7.25 -13.83
C GLY A 114 -17.62 -6.25 -12.87
N LYS A 115 -16.79 -6.68 -11.91
CA LYS A 115 -15.94 -5.77 -11.11
C LYS A 115 -14.57 -5.60 -11.77
N GLN A 116 -13.99 -4.40 -11.69
CA GLN A 116 -12.60 -4.15 -12.11
C GLN A 116 -11.65 -5.00 -11.25
N ASN A 117 -10.71 -5.71 -11.89
CA ASN A 117 -9.70 -6.50 -11.17
C ASN A 117 -8.80 -5.56 -10.36
N GLY A 118 -8.55 -5.92 -9.10
CA GLY A 118 -7.38 -5.41 -8.41
C GLY A 118 -6.11 -5.83 -9.14
N PHE A 119 -5.09 -4.99 -9.10
CA PHE A 119 -3.79 -5.28 -9.69
C PHE A 119 -2.69 -4.97 -8.68
N LEU A 120 -1.54 -5.60 -8.86
CA LEU A 120 -0.30 -5.26 -8.17
C LEU A 120 0.63 -4.58 -9.16
N ILE A 121 1.50 -3.71 -8.65
CA ILE A 121 2.63 -3.17 -9.42
C ILE A 121 3.90 -3.77 -8.83
N ALA A 122 4.70 -4.42 -9.66
CA ALA A 122 5.87 -5.19 -9.21
C ALA A 122 7.12 -4.79 -9.99
N SER A 123 8.28 -4.79 -9.33
CA SER A 123 9.56 -4.70 -10.02
C SER A 123 9.78 -5.90 -10.93
N ALA A 124 10.51 -5.71 -12.03
CA ALA A 124 10.72 -6.76 -13.03
C ALA A 124 11.47 -7.99 -12.48
N ASP A 125 12.24 -7.80 -11.41
CA ASP A 125 13.05 -8.80 -10.72
C ASP A 125 12.36 -9.41 -9.49
N LEU A 126 11.05 -9.18 -9.29
CA LEU A 126 10.34 -9.58 -8.06
C LEU A 126 10.54 -11.05 -7.67
N THR A 127 10.59 -11.97 -8.65
CA THR A 127 10.72 -13.42 -8.42
C THR A 127 12.16 -13.91 -8.37
N THR A 128 13.11 -13.11 -8.85
CA THR A 128 14.53 -13.49 -8.95
C THR A 128 15.41 -12.79 -7.91
N ASN A 129 14.97 -11.63 -7.39
CA ASN A 129 15.72 -10.84 -6.43
C ASN A 129 15.77 -11.49 -5.04
N GLN A 130 16.98 -11.71 -4.54
CA GLN A 130 17.24 -12.30 -3.22
C GLN A 130 17.75 -11.28 -2.19
N SER A 131 18.06 -10.05 -2.60
CA SER A 131 18.62 -9.00 -1.75
C SER A 131 17.60 -8.50 -0.72
N GLY A 132 16.32 -8.45 -1.11
CA GLY A 132 15.21 -8.10 -0.25
C GLY A 132 14.00 -7.60 -1.02
N LEU A 133 12.83 -7.68 -0.39
CA LEU A 133 11.55 -7.22 -0.91
C LEU A 133 10.98 -6.13 -0.01
N VAL A 134 10.61 -4.98 -0.59
CA VAL A 134 9.83 -3.95 0.10
C VAL A 134 8.41 -3.92 -0.46
N VAL A 135 7.44 -4.17 0.41
CA VAL A 135 6.02 -4.11 0.10
C VAL A 135 5.47 -2.74 0.51
N LEU A 136 4.94 -1.99 -0.45
CA LEU A 136 4.31 -0.69 -0.24
C LEU A 136 2.79 -0.86 -0.18
N ILE A 137 2.20 -0.47 0.96
CA ILE A 137 0.76 -0.55 1.19
C ILE A 137 0.25 0.86 1.42
N GLU A 138 -0.60 1.32 0.51
CA GLU A 138 -1.22 2.64 0.64
C GLU A 138 -2.32 2.67 1.71
N GLY A 139 -2.74 3.89 2.06
CA GLY A 139 -3.92 4.10 2.89
C GLY A 139 -5.18 4.23 2.04
N PHE A 140 -5.41 5.43 1.52
CA PHE A 140 -6.62 5.78 0.80
C PHE A 140 -6.22 6.31 -0.57
N GLY A 141 -6.33 5.47 -1.61
CA GLY A 141 -5.80 5.82 -2.91
C GLY A 141 -5.99 4.73 -3.94
N THR A 142 -5.10 4.74 -4.91
CA THR A 142 -4.93 3.69 -5.91
C THR A 142 -3.46 3.36 -5.93
N ALA A 143 -3.15 2.07 -6.08
CA ALA A 143 -1.78 1.57 -6.15
C ALA A 143 -0.84 2.55 -6.85
N GLY A 144 0.23 2.90 -6.15
CA GLY A 144 1.19 3.90 -6.59
C GLY A 144 1.02 5.28 -5.95
N GLN A 145 0.01 5.51 -5.12
CA GLN A 145 -0.22 6.78 -4.42
C GLN A 145 -0.09 6.69 -2.90
N TRP A 146 0.36 7.79 -2.30
CA TRP A 146 0.19 8.03 -0.87
C TRP A 146 -1.01 8.92 -0.59
N ASP A 147 -1.16 10.00 -1.38
CA ASP A 147 -2.26 10.93 -1.28
C ASP A 147 -2.49 11.62 -2.66
N PRO A 148 -3.68 11.47 -3.27
CA PRO A 148 -3.96 11.99 -4.60
C PRO A 148 -4.04 13.53 -4.65
N MET A 149 -4.41 14.17 -3.53
CA MET A 149 -4.40 15.64 -3.43
C MET A 149 -2.97 16.18 -3.32
N LEU A 150 -2.06 15.45 -2.67
CA LEU A 150 -0.63 15.78 -2.74
C LEU A 150 -0.06 15.58 -4.14
N VAL A 151 -0.50 14.56 -4.91
CA VAL A 151 -0.06 14.46 -6.30
C VAL A 151 -0.53 15.67 -7.11
N LEU A 152 -1.79 16.05 -6.94
CA LEU A 152 -2.39 17.19 -7.63
C LEU A 152 -1.68 18.52 -7.31
N SER A 153 -1.43 18.77 -6.03
CA SER A 153 -0.91 20.06 -5.54
C SER A 153 0.61 20.15 -5.51
N GLU A 154 1.28 19.03 -5.22
CA GLU A 154 2.72 18.97 -4.93
C GLU A 154 3.52 18.07 -5.88
N GLY A 155 2.82 17.35 -6.76
CA GLY A 155 3.43 16.50 -7.77
C GLY A 155 3.73 15.07 -7.29
N LEU A 156 4.22 14.29 -8.25
CA LEU A 156 4.39 12.85 -8.11
C LEU A 156 5.37 12.47 -7.00
N GLU A 157 6.50 13.17 -6.86
CA GLU A 157 7.53 12.79 -5.87
C GLU A 157 7.02 12.83 -4.41
N LEU A 158 6.10 13.73 -4.10
CA LEU A 158 5.57 13.89 -2.74
C LEU A 158 4.27 13.14 -2.48
N GLY A 159 3.39 13.04 -3.49
CA GLY A 159 2.08 12.40 -3.35
C GLY A 159 2.01 10.94 -3.80
N SER A 160 3.03 10.45 -4.52
CA SER A 160 3.07 9.08 -5.05
C SER A 160 4.15 8.22 -4.39
N GLN A 161 4.15 6.94 -4.71
CA GLN A 161 5.14 5.97 -4.23
C GLN A 161 6.44 6.00 -5.06
N LEU A 162 6.52 6.77 -6.16
CA LEU A 162 7.66 6.76 -7.09
C LEU A 162 9.01 7.03 -6.40
N TRP A 163 9.07 8.00 -5.49
CA TRP A 163 10.30 8.32 -4.77
C TRP A 163 10.79 7.11 -3.95
N CYS A 164 9.88 6.49 -3.21
CA CYS A 164 10.19 5.30 -2.40
C CYS A 164 10.65 4.14 -3.29
N VAL A 165 9.95 3.89 -4.40
CA VAL A 165 10.33 2.86 -5.39
C VAL A 165 11.73 3.10 -5.94
N SER A 166 12.03 4.32 -6.39
CA SER A 166 13.36 4.67 -6.90
C SER A 166 14.45 4.35 -5.87
N LYS A 167 14.21 4.70 -4.61
CA LYS A 167 15.16 4.48 -3.51
C LYS A 167 15.34 3.00 -3.15
N CYS A 168 14.29 2.18 -3.26
CA CYS A 168 14.37 0.73 -3.08
C CYS A 168 15.17 0.07 -4.21
N ILE A 169 14.85 0.41 -5.47
CA ILE A 169 15.56 -0.12 -6.65
C ILE A 169 17.04 0.25 -6.61
N ASN A 170 17.39 1.49 -6.25
CA ASN A 170 18.78 1.92 -6.10
C ASN A 170 19.54 1.19 -4.97
N ARG A 171 18.84 0.55 -4.04
CA ARG A 171 19.43 -0.33 -3.00
C ARG A 171 19.48 -1.80 -3.42
N GLY A 172 19.04 -2.12 -4.63
CA GLY A 172 18.97 -3.48 -5.15
C GLY A 172 17.83 -4.31 -4.57
N TRP A 173 16.79 -3.68 -3.99
CA TRP A 173 15.62 -4.38 -3.46
C TRP A 173 14.50 -4.45 -4.49
N ALA A 174 13.83 -5.59 -4.53
CA ALA A 174 12.57 -5.73 -5.25
C ALA A 174 11.46 -4.95 -4.56
N VAL A 175 10.45 -4.54 -5.33
CA VAL A 175 9.34 -3.73 -4.84
C VAL A 175 8.02 -4.35 -5.28
N LEU A 176 7.08 -4.44 -4.34
CA LEU A 176 5.69 -4.80 -4.60
C LEU A 176 4.77 -3.71 -4.06
N ILE A 177 3.92 -3.15 -4.89
CA ILE A 177 2.87 -2.20 -4.50
C ILE A 177 1.55 -2.96 -4.43
N MET A 178 0.93 -2.93 -3.25
CA MET A 178 -0.36 -3.57 -3.01
C MET A 178 -1.48 -2.52 -2.96
N ASP A 179 -2.49 -2.73 -3.82
CA ASP A 179 -3.69 -1.90 -3.90
C ASP A 179 -4.67 -2.23 -2.76
N ALA A 180 -4.72 -1.36 -1.75
CA ALA A 180 -5.67 -1.46 -0.64
C ALA A 180 -7.07 -0.91 -0.97
N SER A 181 -7.28 -0.41 -2.21
CA SER A 181 -8.55 0.21 -2.58
C SER A 181 -9.71 -0.79 -2.70
N CYS A 182 -10.89 -0.29 -2.35
CA CYS A 182 -12.15 -1.01 -2.45
C CYS A 182 -12.80 -0.82 -3.81
N SER A 183 -13.27 -1.91 -4.44
CA SER A 183 -14.05 -1.85 -5.69
C SER A 183 -15.52 -1.38 -5.51
N CYS A 184 -15.91 -0.98 -4.30
CA CYS A 184 -17.28 -0.65 -3.91
C CYS A 184 -17.83 0.67 -4.49
N THR A 185 -17.00 1.43 -5.21
CA THR A 185 -17.37 2.69 -5.86
C THR A 185 -18.43 2.57 -6.98
N SER A 186 -18.83 1.36 -7.36
CA SER A 186 -19.56 1.11 -8.62
C SER A 186 -21.08 0.92 -8.54
N ARG A 187 -21.78 0.92 -7.38
CA ARG A 187 -23.25 0.69 -7.38
C ARG A 187 -24.15 1.59 -6.54
N LYS A 188 -23.67 2.33 -5.53
CA LYS A 188 -24.56 3.18 -4.69
C LYS A 188 -24.53 4.68 -5.01
N ASN A 189 -23.45 5.17 -5.63
CA ASN A 189 -23.30 6.60 -5.91
C ASN A 189 -24.12 7.13 -7.08
N VAL A 190 -24.69 6.26 -7.92
CA VAL A 190 -25.59 6.70 -9.02
C VAL A 190 -27.03 6.92 -8.53
N ARG A 191 -27.51 6.13 -7.56
CA ARG A 191 -28.88 6.28 -7.03
C ARG A 191 -29.01 7.35 -5.94
N LEU A 192 -27.97 7.60 -5.14
CA LEU A 192 -27.98 8.64 -4.11
C LEU A 192 -27.86 10.06 -4.68
N LYS A 193 -27.20 10.23 -5.84
CA LYS A 193 -27.05 11.54 -6.50
C LYS A 193 -28.33 12.08 -7.15
N GLN A 194 -29.34 11.25 -7.40
CA GLN A 194 -30.64 11.71 -7.93
C GLN A 194 -31.64 12.12 -6.84
N LYS A 195 -31.39 11.81 -5.56
CA LYS A 195 -32.29 12.16 -4.45
C LYS A 195 -31.81 13.29 -3.54
N ALA A 196 -30.51 13.58 -3.49
CA ALA A 196 -29.94 14.63 -2.63
C ALA A 196 -29.95 16.04 -3.26
N VAL A 197 -31.02 16.39 -3.99
CA VAL A 197 -31.31 17.78 -4.40
C VAL A 197 -32.34 18.43 -3.46
N GLY A 198 -32.91 17.67 -2.51
CA GLY A 198 -33.66 18.21 -1.39
C GLY A 198 -33.01 17.76 -0.09
N GLU A 199 -32.94 18.66 0.88
CA GLU A 199 -32.51 18.41 2.28
C GLU A 199 -30.99 18.48 2.49
N ALA A 200 -30.50 19.72 2.43
CA ALA A 200 -29.31 20.14 3.14
C ALA A 200 -29.69 20.37 4.61
N GLU A 201 -29.08 19.62 5.52
CA GLU A 201 -28.72 20.03 6.88
C GLU A 201 -28.06 18.83 7.58
N ASP A 202 -26.74 18.74 7.52
CA ASP A 202 -25.96 18.41 8.72
C ASP A 202 -24.48 18.74 8.54
N ARG A 203 -23.97 19.46 9.54
CA ARG A 203 -22.58 19.89 9.66
C ARG A 203 -21.72 18.70 10.11
N GLU A 204 -20.86 18.19 9.24
CA GLU A 204 -19.61 17.58 9.68
C GLU A 204 -18.42 18.08 8.85
N ARG A 205 -17.41 18.51 9.61
CA ARG A 205 -16.16 19.09 9.17
C ARG A 205 -15.25 17.94 8.71
N GLY A 206 -15.28 17.61 7.42
CA GLY A 206 -14.39 16.63 6.81
C GLY A 206 -14.18 16.94 5.33
N SER A 207 -12.95 17.22 4.94
CA SER A 207 -12.56 17.54 3.57
C SER A 207 -12.80 16.33 2.64
N ASP A 208 -13.94 16.32 1.96
CA ASP A 208 -14.42 15.28 1.03
C ASP A 208 -13.70 15.29 -0.34
N TYR A 209 -12.45 15.77 -0.38
CA TYR A 209 -11.67 15.94 -1.61
C TYR A 209 -10.86 14.68 -2.00
N GLY A 210 -10.99 13.58 -1.26
CA GLY A 210 -10.33 12.31 -1.58
C GLY A 210 -11.07 11.46 -2.62
N GLY A 211 -12.33 11.76 -2.93
CA GLY A 211 -13.18 10.85 -3.72
C GLY A 211 -13.45 9.50 -3.02
N TYR A 212 -13.18 9.41 -1.71
CA TYR A 212 -13.47 8.26 -0.86
C TYR A 212 -14.55 8.65 0.14
N ASP A 213 -15.74 8.07 -0.01
CA ASP A 213 -16.77 8.12 1.02
C ASP A 213 -16.26 7.35 2.25
N THR A 214 -15.98 8.07 3.34
CA THR A 214 -15.56 7.53 4.64
C THR A 214 -16.58 6.51 5.20
N LYS A 215 -17.85 6.58 4.78
CA LYS A 215 -18.88 5.59 5.12
C LYS A 215 -18.71 4.30 4.33
N CYS A 216 -18.29 4.39 3.07
CA CYS A 216 -17.99 3.24 2.23
C CYS A 216 -16.80 2.43 2.77
N LEU A 217 -15.82 3.14 3.35
CA LEU A 217 -14.67 2.56 4.02
C LEU A 217 -15.06 1.69 5.22
N HIS A 218 -15.93 2.18 6.11
CA HIS A 218 -16.39 1.39 7.26
C HIS A 218 -17.13 0.11 6.83
N PHE A 219 -17.88 0.17 5.72
CA PHE A 219 -18.68 -0.94 5.22
C PHE A 219 -17.86 -1.99 4.46
N CYS A 220 -16.73 -1.61 3.85
CA CYS A 220 -15.95 -2.49 2.98
C CYS A 220 -14.56 -2.87 3.50
N TRP A 221 -14.19 -2.45 4.71
CA TRP A 221 -12.93 -2.84 5.35
C TRP A 221 -12.71 -4.36 5.37
N GLY A 222 -13.75 -5.14 5.71
CA GLY A 222 -13.65 -6.60 5.75
C GLY A 222 -13.23 -7.20 4.40
N SER A 223 -13.85 -6.77 3.30
CA SER A 223 -13.52 -7.29 1.96
C SER A 223 -12.16 -6.80 1.45
N CYS A 224 -11.78 -5.56 1.76
CA CYS A 224 -10.47 -5.03 1.35
C CYS A 224 -9.34 -5.74 2.08
N LEU A 225 -9.54 -5.99 3.38
CA LEU A 225 -8.60 -6.72 4.19
C LEU A 225 -8.45 -8.16 3.68
N GLN A 226 -9.56 -8.86 3.40
CA GLN A 226 -9.51 -10.23 2.87
C GLN A 226 -8.75 -10.29 1.54
N LYS A 227 -9.06 -9.41 0.58
CA LYS A 227 -8.32 -9.31 -0.70
C LYS A 227 -6.81 -9.19 -0.46
N LEU A 228 -6.41 -8.31 0.46
CA LEU A 228 -5.01 -8.03 0.74
C LEU A 228 -4.29 -9.16 1.47
N VAL A 229 -4.96 -9.83 2.41
CA VAL A 229 -4.45 -11.04 3.08
C VAL A 229 -4.30 -12.17 2.05
N ASP A 230 -5.29 -12.37 1.17
CA ASP A 230 -5.22 -13.36 0.10
C ASP A 230 -4.04 -13.11 -0.85
N ILE A 231 -3.78 -11.85 -1.22
CA ILE A 231 -2.60 -11.50 -2.02
C ILE A 231 -1.32 -11.85 -1.24
N TRP A 232 -1.23 -11.46 0.02
CA TRP A 232 -0.06 -11.74 0.84
C TRP A 232 0.20 -13.25 0.93
N GLU A 233 -0.81 -14.04 1.30
CA GLU A 233 -0.69 -15.48 1.52
C GLU A 233 -0.43 -16.27 0.25
N ARG A 234 -1.05 -15.88 -0.87
CA ARG A 234 -0.91 -16.64 -2.12
C ARG A 234 0.27 -16.19 -2.96
N PHE A 235 0.70 -14.93 -2.81
CA PHE A 235 1.74 -14.35 -3.66
C PHE A 235 3.03 -14.11 -2.89
N VAL A 236 3.00 -13.30 -1.82
CA VAL A 236 4.22 -12.93 -1.09
C VAL A 236 4.82 -14.13 -0.35
N LEU A 237 3.97 -15.00 0.22
CA LEU A 237 4.47 -16.21 0.89
C LEU A 237 5.16 -17.19 -0.06
N GLY A 238 4.78 -17.21 -1.34
CA GLY A 238 5.38 -18.08 -2.37
C GLY A 238 6.70 -17.57 -2.97
N LEU A 239 7.08 -16.31 -2.69
CA LEU A 239 8.36 -15.76 -3.18
C LEU A 239 9.53 -16.35 -2.39
N SER A 240 10.64 -16.65 -3.08
CA SER A 240 11.85 -17.24 -2.48
C SER A 240 12.68 -16.26 -1.63
N VAL A 241 12.43 -14.94 -1.76
CA VAL A 241 13.15 -13.88 -1.06
C VAL A 241 13.06 -13.99 0.46
N GLN A 242 14.19 -13.97 1.16
CA GLN A 242 14.25 -14.22 2.62
C GLN A 242 14.11 -12.98 3.50
N LYS A 243 14.22 -11.79 2.91
CA LYS A 243 14.14 -10.51 3.62
C LYS A 243 12.98 -9.69 3.06
N VAL A 244 11.93 -9.54 3.85
CA VAL A 244 10.73 -8.79 3.48
C VAL A 244 10.54 -7.64 4.45
N ALA A 245 10.22 -6.46 3.93
CA ALA A 245 9.84 -5.29 4.70
C ALA A 245 8.51 -4.73 4.19
N ILE A 246 7.79 -4.06 5.08
CA ILE A 246 6.53 -3.39 4.76
C ILE A 246 6.67 -1.90 5.05
N ILE A 247 6.22 -1.06 4.13
CA ILE A 247 5.93 0.36 4.40
C ILE A 247 4.43 0.56 4.20
N ALA A 248 3.74 0.89 5.28
CA ALA A 248 2.30 1.05 5.29
C ALA A 248 1.90 2.46 5.73
N HIS A 249 0.97 3.06 4.99
CA HIS A 249 0.43 4.38 5.29
C HIS A 249 -1.06 4.32 5.66
N ARG A 250 -1.44 5.05 6.71
CA ARG A 250 -2.82 5.16 7.22
C ARG A 250 -3.48 3.77 7.34
N CYS A 251 -4.65 3.54 6.74
CA CYS A 251 -5.34 2.26 6.83
C CYS A 251 -4.61 1.09 6.14
N GLY A 252 -3.57 1.33 5.33
CA GLY A 252 -2.65 0.27 4.94
C GLY A 252 -1.98 -0.40 6.14
N GLY A 253 -1.85 0.33 7.26
CA GLY A 253 -1.39 -0.20 8.53
C GLY A 253 -2.29 -1.29 9.12
N LEU A 254 -3.59 -1.31 8.77
CA LEU A 254 -4.49 -2.41 9.14
C LEU A 254 -4.09 -3.72 8.48
N LEU A 255 -3.72 -3.69 7.19
CA LEU A 255 -3.18 -4.87 6.52
C LEU A 255 -1.87 -5.30 7.17
N ALA A 256 -0.95 -4.36 7.39
CA ALA A 256 0.32 -4.66 8.05
C ALA A 256 0.10 -5.30 9.43
N GLU A 257 -0.86 -4.81 10.22
CA GLU A 257 -1.24 -5.38 11.51
C GLU A 257 -1.82 -6.81 11.38
N ASN A 258 -2.65 -7.08 10.38
CA ASN A 258 -3.18 -8.43 10.16
C ASN A 258 -2.11 -9.39 9.65
N ILE A 259 -1.21 -8.94 8.77
CA ILE A 259 -0.02 -9.70 8.38
C ILE A 259 0.79 -10.04 9.63
N LEU A 260 1.00 -9.08 10.55
CA LEU A 260 1.71 -9.31 11.81
C LEU A 260 1.01 -10.29 12.75
N LYS A 261 -0.33 -10.28 12.80
CA LYS A 261 -1.12 -11.27 13.56
C LYS A 261 -0.99 -12.67 12.97
N SER A 262 -1.00 -12.77 11.64
CA SER A 262 -0.73 -14.01 10.92
C SER A 262 0.78 -14.37 10.90
N ALA A 263 1.67 -13.45 11.31
CA ALA A 263 3.12 -13.58 11.20
C ALA A 263 3.77 -14.53 12.22
N ALA A 264 2.99 -15.35 12.92
CA ALA A 264 3.52 -16.63 13.40
C ALA A 264 4.15 -17.44 12.25
N ALA A 265 3.75 -17.19 10.99
CA ALA A 265 4.19 -17.92 9.81
C ALA A 265 5.28 -17.24 8.93
N CYS A 266 5.81 -16.05 9.27
CA CYS A 266 6.72 -15.33 8.36
C CYS A 266 7.98 -14.77 9.02
N ASP A 267 8.95 -15.64 9.28
CA ASP A 267 10.31 -15.25 9.71
C ASP A 267 11.00 -14.29 8.73
N ARG A 268 10.56 -14.31 7.47
CA ARG A 268 11.07 -13.46 6.39
C ARG A 268 10.70 -11.99 6.57
N LEU A 269 9.63 -11.66 7.31
CA LEU A 269 9.26 -10.28 7.58
C LEU A 269 10.21 -9.65 8.61
N LYS A 270 11.19 -8.87 8.15
CA LYS A 270 12.24 -8.28 8.99
C LYS A 270 11.90 -6.88 9.51
N ALA A 271 11.11 -6.09 8.78
CA ALA A 271 10.81 -4.71 9.16
C ALA A 271 9.38 -4.28 8.78
N VAL A 272 8.77 -3.47 9.64
CA VAL A 272 7.49 -2.80 9.37
C VAL A 272 7.59 -1.31 9.70
N CYS A 273 7.41 -0.48 8.69
CA CYS A 273 7.32 0.96 8.80
C CYS A 273 5.86 1.39 8.73
N LEU A 274 5.36 1.96 9.82
CA LEU A 274 4.01 2.52 9.89
C LEU A 274 4.08 4.03 9.79
N SER A 275 3.17 4.62 9.01
CA SER A 275 3.00 6.07 8.94
C SER A 275 1.53 6.43 9.14
N ASP A 276 1.25 7.26 10.14
CA ASP A 276 -0.11 7.64 10.53
C ASP A 276 -1.02 6.41 10.86
N TRP A 277 -0.45 5.38 11.47
CA TRP A 277 -1.17 4.20 11.96
C TRP A 277 -0.61 3.71 13.30
N THR A 278 -1.48 3.46 14.27
CA THR A 278 -1.07 2.94 15.58
C THR A 278 -1.53 1.48 15.69
N LEU A 279 -0.58 0.55 15.89
CA LEU A 279 -0.91 -0.86 16.14
C LEU A 279 -1.77 -1.02 17.38
N SER A 280 -2.76 -1.91 17.31
CA SER A 280 -3.56 -2.31 18.49
C SER A 280 -2.69 -3.02 19.52
N ALA A 281 -2.72 -2.57 20.79
CA ALA A 281 -1.95 -3.18 21.86
C ALA A 281 -2.45 -4.58 22.20
N MET A 282 -1.63 -5.61 22.00
CA MET A 282 -1.95 -7.00 22.36
C MET A 282 -0.82 -7.70 23.15
N PRO A 283 -0.41 -7.19 24.34
CA PRO A 283 0.79 -7.68 25.04
C PRO A 283 0.73 -9.12 25.54
N CYS A 284 -0.44 -9.76 25.56
CA CYS A 284 -0.59 -11.16 25.94
C CYS A 284 -0.37 -12.14 24.78
N GLU A 285 -0.32 -11.65 23.54
CA GLU A 285 -0.24 -12.48 22.34
C GLU A 285 1.22 -12.71 21.91
N ALA A 286 1.57 -13.92 21.51
CA ALA A 286 2.94 -14.25 21.10
C ALA A 286 3.41 -13.40 19.89
N TRP A 287 2.55 -13.20 18.90
CA TRP A 287 2.85 -12.42 17.70
C TRP A 287 3.23 -10.96 18.03
N TRP A 288 2.70 -10.41 19.12
CA TRP A 288 2.98 -9.04 19.55
C TRP A 288 4.44 -8.85 19.93
N HIS A 289 4.99 -9.78 20.70
CA HIS A 289 6.40 -9.74 21.11
C HIS A 289 7.36 -9.90 19.94
N MET A 290 6.94 -10.59 18.88
CA MET A 290 7.69 -10.70 17.62
C MET A 290 7.57 -9.44 16.76
N ALA A 291 6.38 -8.84 16.72
CA ALA A 291 6.06 -7.70 15.87
C ALA A 291 6.71 -6.39 16.36
N VAL A 292 6.64 -6.12 17.67
CA VAL A 292 7.09 -4.84 18.25
C VAL A 292 8.56 -4.52 17.95
N PRO A 293 9.53 -5.45 18.09
CA PRO A 293 10.94 -5.17 17.80
C PRO A 293 11.21 -4.81 16.33
N ARG A 294 10.41 -5.37 15.41
CA ARG A 294 10.54 -5.20 13.95
C ARG A 294 9.74 -4.01 13.43
N THR A 295 8.94 -3.36 14.28
CA THR A 295 8.04 -2.27 13.89
C THR A 295 8.56 -0.92 14.38
N ARG A 296 8.49 0.09 13.51
CA ARG A 296 8.68 1.49 13.88
C ARG A 296 7.55 2.34 13.29
N HIS A 297 7.06 3.30 14.07
CA HIS A 297 5.96 4.18 13.68
C HIS A 297 6.45 5.63 13.52
N TRP A 298 6.36 6.17 12.32
CA TRP A 298 6.59 7.58 12.03
C TRP A 298 5.32 8.39 12.27
N VAL A 299 5.39 9.29 13.25
CA VAL A 299 4.26 10.09 13.71
C VAL A 299 4.36 11.53 13.21
N PRO A 300 3.22 12.24 13.04
CA PRO A 300 3.23 13.66 12.74
C PRO A 300 3.96 14.45 13.83
N SER A 301 5.06 15.11 13.46
CA SER A 301 5.89 15.91 14.37
C SER A 301 6.77 16.87 13.56
N ALA A 302 6.96 18.08 14.07
CA ALA A 302 7.86 19.08 13.47
C ALA A 302 9.33 18.91 13.89
N ARG A 303 9.63 17.94 14.76
CA ARG A 303 11.02 17.62 15.12
C ARG A 303 11.77 17.06 13.92
N PRO A 304 13.12 17.12 13.89
CA PRO A 304 13.90 16.48 12.82
C PRO A 304 13.46 15.04 12.57
N CYS A 305 13.37 14.65 11.29
CA CYS A 305 12.99 13.29 10.91
C CYS A 305 13.89 12.27 11.62
N GLY A 306 13.31 11.15 12.08
CA GLY A 306 14.02 10.11 12.84
C GLY A 306 14.23 10.42 14.32
N ALA A 307 13.95 11.65 14.78
CA ALA A 307 14.03 11.98 16.21
C ALA A 307 13.07 11.11 17.03
N ARG A 308 13.54 10.61 18.18
CA ARG A 308 12.73 9.75 19.05
C ARG A 308 11.48 10.48 19.54
N GLU A 309 10.34 9.81 19.41
CA GLU A 309 9.03 10.26 19.89
C GLU A 309 8.51 9.31 20.99
N LYS A 310 7.43 9.72 21.64
CA LYS A 310 6.77 8.90 22.67
C LYS A 310 6.32 7.57 22.07
N THR A 311 6.82 6.47 22.63
CA THR A 311 6.39 5.10 22.32
C THR A 311 4.87 4.98 22.47
N ARG A 312 4.22 4.34 21.49
CA ARG A 312 2.77 4.06 21.50
C ARG A 312 2.57 2.56 21.44
N ASN A 313 1.81 2.02 22.40
CA ASN A 313 1.52 0.60 22.48
C ASN A 313 2.79 -0.25 22.32
N GLY A 314 3.84 0.02 23.12
CA GLY A 314 5.12 -0.71 23.03
C GLY A 314 5.98 -0.46 21.77
N VAL A 315 5.41 0.08 20.69
CA VAL A 315 6.10 0.36 19.43
C VAL A 315 6.85 1.68 19.52
N ARG A 316 8.13 1.65 19.13
CA ARG A 316 8.97 2.85 19.07
C ARG A 316 8.44 3.81 18.00
N CYS A 317 8.28 5.07 18.39
CA CYS A 317 7.89 6.13 17.49
C CYS A 317 9.08 7.02 17.12
N ALA A 318 9.10 7.48 15.87
CA ALA A 318 10.03 8.46 15.35
C ALA A 318 9.27 9.64 14.75
N SER A 319 9.86 10.83 14.77
CA SER A 319 9.30 12.00 14.10
C SER A 319 9.37 11.81 12.59
N ALA A 320 8.29 12.16 11.90
CA ALA A 320 8.25 12.18 10.44
C ALA A 320 8.89 13.43 9.80
N GLY A 321 9.30 14.42 10.60
CA GLY A 321 9.79 15.70 10.07
C GLY A 321 8.68 16.61 9.51
N THR A 322 7.42 16.22 9.64
CA THR A 322 6.25 16.97 9.18
C THR A 322 5.07 16.80 10.15
N LYS A 323 4.27 17.86 10.33
CA LYS A 323 2.98 17.78 11.03
C LYS A 323 1.83 17.35 10.12
N ASP A 324 2.01 17.40 8.81
CA ASP A 324 1.00 16.98 7.84
C ASP A 324 1.09 15.46 7.65
N PRO A 325 0.09 14.68 8.09
CA PRO A 325 0.13 13.22 8.00
C PRO A 325 0.29 12.71 6.57
N ARG A 326 -0.29 13.42 5.59
CA ARG A 326 -0.23 13.05 4.17
C ARG A 326 1.20 13.06 3.63
N ARG A 327 2.06 13.90 4.20
CA ARG A 327 3.47 14.05 3.78
C ARG A 327 4.41 13.08 4.47
N ILE A 328 3.96 12.29 5.44
CA ILE A 328 4.85 11.41 6.20
C ILE A 328 5.61 10.44 5.28
N PRO A 329 4.95 9.72 4.35
CA PRO A 329 5.66 8.73 3.52
C PRO A 329 6.78 9.33 2.68
N SER A 330 6.62 10.56 2.17
CA SER A 330 7.65 11.25 1.39
C SER A 330 8.70 11.92 2.27
N SER A 331 8.28 12.56 3.37
CA SER A 331 9.19 13.29 4.28
C SER A 331 10.12 12.35 5.06
N ALA A 332 9.63 11.17 5.41
CA ALA A 332 10.36 10.19 6.22
C ALA A 332 10.91 9.00 5.41
N ALA A 333 10.77 9.01 4.08
CA ALA A 333 11.16 7.90 3.22
C ALA A 333 12.60 7.42 3.47
N ASP A 334 13.57 8.35 3.50
CA ASP A 334 14.97 7.99 3.68
C ASP A 334 15.25 7.38 5.07
N ASP A 335 14.59 7.87 6.12
CA ASP A 335 14.72 7.34 7.49
C ASP A 335 14.06 5.95 7.61
N MET A 336 12.88 5.76 6.99
CA MET A 336 12.21 4.46 6.90
C MET A 336 13.07 3.43 6.17
N LEU A 337 13.68 3.80 5.04
CA LEU A 337 14.56 2.91 4.28
C LEU A 337 15.89 2.66 5.01
N GLY A 338 16.37 3.62 5.79
CA GLY A 338 17.49 3.44 6.71
C GLY A 338 17.20 2.36 7.75
N PHE A 339 16.03 2.43 8.39
CA PHE A 339 15.56 1.41 9.32
C PHE A 339 15.39 0.04 8.66
N ILE A 340 14.83 -0.04 7.45
CA ILE A 340 14.70 -1.31 6.72
C ILE A 340 16.07 -1.93 6.45
N ARG A 341 17.04 -1.13 6.01
CA ARG A 341 18.41 -1.61 5.79
C ARG A 341 19.00 -2.18 7.08
N GLU A 342 18.92 -1.45 8.19
CA GLU A 342 19.39 -1.93 9.50
C GLU A 342 18.77 -3.29 9.86
N MET A 343 17.47 -3.45 9.64
CA MET A 343 16.77 -4.71 9.93
C MET A 343 17.13 -5.84 8.96
N PHE A 344 17.38 -5.55 7.69
CA PHE A 344 17.83 -6.52 6.69
C PHE A 344 19.27 -6.99 6.93
N ASP A 345 20.11 -6.14 7.51
CA ASP A 345 21.50 -6.44 7.85
C ASP A 345 21.62 -7.12 9.22
N SER A 346 20.64 -6.94 10.11
CA SER A 346 20.65 -7.50 11.46
C SER A 346 20.22 -8.97 11.52
N ASP A 347 20.91 -9.76 12.35
CA ASP A 347 20.48 -11.12 12.74
C ASP A 347 19.28 -11.13 13.72
N LEU A 348 18.76 -9.96 14.12
CA LEU A 348 17.56 -9.82 14.96
C LEU A 348 16.30 -10.42 14.32
N GLY A 349 16.37 -10.78 13.04
CA GLY A 349 15.35 -11.56 12.32
C GLY A 349 15.31 -13.06 12.67
N ASN A 350 16.31 -13.59 13.40
CA ASN A 350 16.40 -14.97 13.86
C ASN A 350 16.08 -15.05 15.36
N VAL A 351 14.91 -14.56 15.76
CA VAL A 351 14.41 -14.82 17.12
C VAL A 351 14.11 -16.31 17.20
N ARG A 352 15.07 -17.10 17.69
CA ARG A 352 14.85 -18.50 18.06
C ARG A 352 13.69 -18.52 19.06
N GLU A 353 12.77 -19.47 18.88
CA GLU A 353 11.70 -19.73 19.84
C GLU A 353 12.26 -19.72 21.27
N PRO A 354 11.57 -19.12 22.26
CA PRO A 354 11.94 -19.31 23.64
C PRO A 354 11.81 -20.79 23.97
N HIS A 355 12.95 -21.47 24.12
CA HIS A 355 13.00 -22.83 24.63
C HIS A 355 12.15 -22.92 25.90
N SER A 356 11.10 -23.75 25.82
CA SER A 356 10.36 -24.39 26.91
C SER A 356 10.41 -23.67 28.26
N LEU A 357 9.27 -23.09 28.66
CA LEU A 357 9.01 -22.72 30.05
C LEU A 357 9.36 -23.90 30.97
N PRO A 358 10.06 -23.67 32.10
CA PRO A 358 10.29 -24.74 33.06
C PRO A 358 8.95 -25.17 33.64
N THR A 359 8.66 -26.46 33.48
CA THR A 359 7.60 -27.16 34.20
C THR A 359 7.82 -26.97 35.71
N VAL A 360 6.81 -26.40 36.38
CA VAL A 360 6.66 -26.43 37.84
C VAL A 360 5.60 -27.45 38.19
#